data_AF-A0A3D6B8Q5-F1
#
_entry.id   AF-A0A3D6B8Q5-F1
#
_cell.length_a   1.000
_cell.length_b   1.000
_cell.length_c   1.000
_cell.angle_alpha   90.00
_cell.angle_beta   90.00
_cell.angle_gamma   90.00
#
_symmetry.space_group_name_H-M   'P 1'
#
loop_
_entity.id
_entity.type
_entity.pdbx_description
1 polymer ?
#
loop_
_entity_poly.entity_id
_entity_poly.type
_entity_poly.pdbx_seq_one_letter_code
_entity_poly.pdbx_strand_id
1 'polypeptide(L)'
;IENNRKWINLSPKGEPQLGKYGLYGSVGGQSKHKDYQMALLWVLNLSDGNHSTLDIAKISGIDFEVIVEVVEILYFKTFLR
;
A
#
# COMPACT_ATOMS: atom_id res chain seq x y z
N ILE A 1 17.67 -6.94 -4.06
CA ILE A 1 16.63 -8.01 -4.00
C ILE A 1 15.65 -7.78 -2.82
N GLU A 2 15.79 -6.70 -2.05
CA GLU A 2 15.01 -6.48 -0.81
C GLU A 2 13.50 -6.24 -1.01
N ASN A 3 13.06 -5.87 -2.21
CA ASN A 3 11.65 -5.51 -2.49
C ASN A 3 10.73 -6.71 -2.79
N ASN A 4 11.13 -7.95 -2.48
CA ASN A 4 10.24 -9.12 -2.60
C ASN A 4 9.76 -9.63 -1.23
N ARG A 5 9.75 -8.74 -0.23
CA ARG A 5 9.28 -9.04 1.12
C ARG A 5 7.76 -9.27 1.12
N LYS A 6 7.31 -10.12 2.02
CA LYS A 6 5.88 -10.34 2.32
C LYS A 6 5.52 -9.56 3.57
N TRP A 7 4.30 -9.04 3.60
CA TRP A 7 3.84 -8.14 4.66
C TRP A 7 2.56 -8.67 5.28
N ILE A 8 2.38 -8.39 6.57
CA ILE A 8 1.14 -8.69 7.30
C ILE A 8 0.48 -7.38 7.71
N ASN A 9 -0.75 -7.18 7.29
CA ASN A 9 -1.59 -6.06 7.70
C ASN A 9 -1.99 -6.22 9.17
N LEU A 10 -1.59 -5.26 10.01
CA LEU A 10 -1.86 -5.22 11.44
C LEU A 10 -3.20 -4.58 11.80
N SER A 11 -3.90 -3.98 10.83
CA SER A 11 -5.23 -3.38 10.99
C SER A 11 -6.27 -4.05 10.08
N PRO A 12 -6.55 -5.36 10.23
CA PRO A 12 -7.43 -6.10 9.32
C PRO A 12 -8.93 -5.82 9.51
N LYS A 13 -9.34 -5.09 10.55
CA LYS A 13 -10.75 -4.85 10.90
C LYS A 13 -11.09 -3.36 10.83
N GLY A 14 -12.01 -3.01 9.93
CA GLY A 14 -12.52 -1.64 9.72
C GLY A 14 -11.85 -0.93 8.54
N GLU A 15 -12.49 0.12 8.02
CA GLU A 15 -11.82 0.99 7.03
C GLU A 15 -10.61 1.65 7.71
N PRO A 16 -9.39 1.46 7.18
CA PRO A 16 -8.22 2.14 7.71
C PRO A 16 -8.49 3.64 7.58
N GLN A 17 -8.40 4.38 8.69
CA GLN A 17 -8.68 5.83 8.72
C GLN A 17 -7.52 6.61 8.08
N LEU A 18 -7.14 6.23 6.87
CA LEU A 18 -6.05 6.78 6.07
C LEU A 18 -6.23 8.29 5.86
N GLY A 19 -7.49 8.77 5.88
CA GLY A 19 -7.83 10.19 5.85
C GLY A 19 -7.31 10.96 7.07
N LYS A 20 -7.33 10.37 8.28
CA LYS A 20 -6.76 10.99 9.48
C LYS A 20 -5.24 11.10 9.42
N TYR A 21 -4.59 10.29 8.60
CA TYR A 21 -3.14 10.27 8.41
C TYR A 21 -2.68 11.05 7.18
N GLY A 22 -3.59 11.76 6.48
CA GLY A 22 -3.29 12.55 5.29
C GLY A 22 -3.01 11.72 4.03
N LEU A 23 -3.14 10.39 4.09
CA LEU A 23 -2.75 9.48 3.01
C LEU A 23 -3.66 9.55 1.77
N TYR A 24 -4.84 10.16 1.90
CA TYR A 24 -5.74 10.42 0.79
C TYR A 24 -5.46 11.76 0.07
N GLY A 25 -4.70 12.69 0.65
CA GLY A 25 -4.84 14.13 0.32
C GLY A 25 -3.61 14.92 -0.17
N SER A 26 -2.39 14.37 -0.23
CA SER A 26 -1.17 15.22 -0.38
C SER A 26 -0.26 15.00 -1.61
N VAL A 27 -0.69 14.36 -2.71
CA VAL A 27 0.20 14.07 -3.87
C VAL A 27 -0.30 14.77 -5.14
N GLY A 28 0.25 15.94 -5.45
CA GLY A 28 -0.15 16.76 -6.61
C GLY A 28 -0.23 15.99 -7.95
N GLY A 29 -1.39 16.11 -8.62
CA GLY A 29 -1.72 15.48 -9.92
C GLY A 29 -2.87 14.47 -9.79
N GLN A 30 -4.03 14.76 -10.39
CA GLN A 30 -5.28 13.97 -10.19
C GLN A 30 -5.14 12.48 -10.54
N SER A 31 -4.33 12.11 -11.55
CA SER A 31 -4.12 10.71 -11.95
C SER A 31 -3.25 9.96 -10.94
N LYS A 32 -2.09 10.52 -10.56
CA LYS A 32 -1.22 9.96 -9.52
C LYS A 32 -1.96 9.78 -8.19
N HIS A 33 -2.86 10.71 -7.87
CA HIS A 33 -3.69 10.61 -6.68
C HIS A 33 -4.58 9.36 -6.67
N LYS A 34 -5.23 9.03 -7.78
CA LYS A 34 -6.15 7.89 -7.85
C LYS A 34 -5.39 6.56 -7.75
N ASP A 35 -4.27 6.45 -8.45
CA ASP A 35 -3.46 5.22 -8.44
C ASP A 35 -2.82 4.99 -7.06
N TYR A 36 -2.38 6.07 -6.40
CA TYR A 36 -1.82 6.00 -5.05
C TYR A 36 -2.86 5.56 -4.00
N GLN A 37 -4.07 6.09 -4.07
CA GLN A 37 -5.16 5.68 -3.19
C GLN A 37 -5.56 4.22 -3.41
N MET A 38 -5.59 3.78 -4.66
CA MET A 38 -5.88 2.39 -5.01
C MET A 38 -4.75 1.46 -4.54
N ALA A 39 -3.49 1.90 -4.66
CA ALA A 39 -2.33 1.19 -4.16
C ALA A 39 -2.41 0.94 -2.64
N LEU A 40 -2.81 1.95 -1.85
CA LEU A 40 -3.02 1.79 -0.40
C LEU A 40 -4.00 0.65 -0.08
N LEU A 41 -5.13 0.60 -0.80
CA LEU A 41 -6.14 -0.43 -0.59
C LEU A 41 -5.63 -1.82 -1.03
N TRP A 42 -4.97 -1.91 -2.17
CA TRP A 42 -4.38 -3.16 -2.66
C TRP A 42 -3.33 -3.71 -1.71
N VAL A 43 -2.41 -2.86 -1.24
CA VAL A 43 -1.36 -3.27 -0.31
C VAL A 43 -1.98 -3.75 1.00
N LEU A 44 -2.95 -3.05 1.58
CA LEU A 44 -3.59 -3.46 2.82
C LEU A 44 -4.39 -4.76 2.67
N ASN A 45 -5.04 -4.96 1.51
CA ASN A 45 -5.82 -6.15 1.23
C ASN A 45 -4.95 -7.40 0.99
N LEU A 46 -3.81 -7.23 0.30
CA LEU A 46 -2.94 -8.34 -0.11
C LEU A 46 -1.74 -8.55 0.83
N SER A 47 -1.55 -7.70 1.84
CA SER A 47 -0.56 -7.94 2.90
C SER A 47 -1.08 -8.99 3.90
N ASP A 48 -1.22 -10.22 3.43
CA ASP A 48 -1.73 -11.38 4.17
C ASP A 48 -0.61 -12.36 4.59
N GLY A 49 0.65 -12.01 4.34
CA GLY A 49 1.82 -12.88 4.53
C GLY A 49 2.07 -13.86 3.39
N ASN A 50 1.19 -13.96 2.39
CA ASN A 50 1.34 -14.84 1.24
C ASN A 50 1.86 -14.11 0.00
N HIS A 51 1.35 -12.90 -0.25
CA HIS A 51 1.74 -12.09 -1.41
C HIS A 51 2.98 -11.26 -1.09
N SER A 52 3.95 -11.26 -2.02
CA SER A 52 5.07 -10.33 -1.96
C SER A 52 4.69 -8.95 -2.52
N THR A 53 5.50 -7.93 -2.25
CA THR A 53 5.36 -6.61 -2.89
C THR A 53 5.31 -6.69 -4.43
N LEU A 54 6.05 -7.63 -5.04
CA LEU A 54 6.00 -7.84 -6.49
C LEU A 54 4.68 -8.48 -6.94
N ASP A 55 4.15 -9.43 -6.15
CA ASP A 55 2.85 -10.03 -6.44
C ASP A 55 1.73 -8.98 -6.36
N ILE A 56 1.80 -8.09 -5.37
CA ILE A 56 0.85 -6.99 -5.20
C ILE A 56 0.87 -6.06 -6.43
N ALA A 57 2.04 -5.70 -6.95
CA ALA A 57 2.15 -4.88 -8.16
C ALA A 57 1.56 -5.57 -9.39
N LYS A 58 1.86 -6.87 -9.56
CA LYS A 58 1.32 -7.66 -10.67
C LYS A 58 -0.21 -7.81 -10.62
N ILE A 59 -0.77 -8.06 -9.42
CA ILE A 59 -2.21 -8.26 -9.24
C ILE A 59 -2.97 -6.94 -9.37
N SER A 60 -2.45 -5.85 -8.81
CA SER A 60 -3.09 -4.54 -8.87
C SER A 60 -2.97 -3.85 -10.23
N GLY A 61 -1.97 -4.24 -11.04
CA GLY A 61 -1.65 -3.56 -12.30
C GLY A 61 -1.04 -2.16 -12.10
N ILE A 62 -0.66 -1.83 -10.87
CA ILE A 62 -0.05 -0.54 -10.51
C ILE A 62 1.46 -0.67 -10.61
N ASP A 63 2.12 0.41 -11.05
CA ASP A 63 3.57 0.48 -11.15
C ASP A 63 4.25 0.06 -9.84
N PHE A 64 5.27 -0.78 -9.96
CA PHE A 64 5.99 -1.35 -8.82
C PHE A 64 6.57 -0.28 -7.89
N GLU A 65 7.02 0.84 -8.43
CA GLU A 65 7.55 1.98 -7.66
C GLU A 65 6.48 2.58 -6.73
N VAL A 66 5.23 2.71 -7.20
CA VAL A 66 4.11 3.22 -6.39
C VAL A 66 3.77 2.24 -5.27
N ILE A 67 3.79 0.94 -5.57
CA ILE A 67 3.55 -0.09 -4.55
C ILE A 67 4.65 -0.08 -3.48
N VAL A 68 5.91 0.09 -3.86
CA VAL A 68 7.03 0.20 -2.90
C VAL A 68 6.86 1.42 -2.00
N GLU A 69 6.57 2.59 -2.57
CA GLU A 69 6.33 3.83 -1.80
C GLU A 69 5.20 3.64 -0.77
N VAL A 70 4.09 3.04 -1.19
CA VAL A 70 2.94 2.78 -0.32
C VAL A 70 3.29 1.78 0.79
N VAL A 71 4.00 0.70 0.46
CA VAL A 71 4.46 -0.28 1.45
C VAL A 71 5.36 0.36 2.50
N GLU A 72 6.32 1.19 2.09
CA GLU A 72 7.21 1.90 3.01
C GLU A 72 6.44 2.82 3.96
N ILE A 73 5.48 3.57 3.43
CA ILE A 73 4.67 4.49 4.22
C ILE A 73 3.76 3.75 5.21
N LEU A 74 3.15 2.64 4.79
CA LEU A 74 2.31 1.82 5.67
C LEU A 74 3.15 1.10 6.72
N TYR A 75 4.36 0.64 6.38
CA TYR A 75 5.31 0.09 7.34
C TYR A 75 5.74 1.13 8.38
N PHE A 76 6.15 2.33 7.96
CA PHE A 76 6.54 3.41 8.85
C PHE A 76 5.41 3.86 9.78
N LYS A 77 4.16 3.86 9.28
CA LYS A 77 2.96 4.16 10.05
C LYS A 77 2.41 2.96 10.83
N THR A 78 3.17 1.85 10.93
CA THR A 78 2.86 0.65 11.73
C THR A 78 1.63 -0.15 11.28
N PHE A 79 1.17 0.04 10.05
CA PHE A 79 0.09 -0.75 9.45
C PHE A 79 0.55 -2.10 8.93
N LEU A 80 1.84 -2.25 8.58
CA LEU A 80 2.42 -3.49 8.08
C LEU A 80 3.56 -3.98 8.99
N ARG A 81 3.76 -5.30 9.01
CA ARG A 81 4.91 -5.97 9.62
C ARG A 81 5.48 -7.05 8.72
#